data_AF-A0A131YAB3-F1
#
_entry.id   AF-A0A131YAB3-F1
#
_cell.length_a   1.000
_cell.length_b   1.000
_cell.length_c   1.000
_cell.angle_alpha   90.00
_cell.angle_beta   90.00
_cell.angle_gamma   90.00
#
_symmetry.space_group_name_H-M   'P 1'
#
loop_
_entity.id
_entity.type
_entity.pdbx_description
1 polymer ?
#
loop_
_entity_poly.entity_id
_entity_poly.type
_entity_poly.pdbx_seq_one_letter_code
_entity_poly.pdbx_strand_id
1 'polypeptide(L)'
;MSKSKKGLDQKLPKTCVKPASTTIPKTDEPDEEEDLQERFERELCWCVEQLNITLSETDPSKKKYSEYLRALQTLQNPKTCMVKKRQVMSTTLGNYRDKMRQQKSKFVAECARKTNLQTSGSAVPKSIFLKTTASKHGKDEAPSPSQFQFGFAIDEEAS
;
A
#
# COMPACT_ATOMS: atom_id res chain seq x y z
N MET A 1 19.79 26.49 -58.54
CA MET A 1 19.42 27.59 -57.65
C MET A 1 18.42 27.06 -56.62
N SER A 2 18.64 27.43 -55.36
CA SER A 2 17.69 27.43 -54.23
C SER A 2 17.17 26.11 -53.63
N LYS A 3 17.72 25.82 -52.45
CA LYS A 3 17.28 24.87 -51.41
C LYS A 3 16.13 25.49 -50.58
N SER A 4 15.25 24.65 -50.00
CA SER A 4 14.50 24.83 -48.73
C SER A 4 13.76 23.50 -48.46
N LYS A 5 13.96 22.67 -47.43
CA LYS A 5 14.28 22.79 -46.00
C LYS A 5 13.29 23.65 -45.20
N LYS A 6 12.40 22.99 -44.45
CA LYS A 6 11.82 23.34 -43.13
C LYS A 6 10.93 22.14 -42.72
N GLY A 7 11.00 21.56 -41.53
CA GLY A 7 11.55 22.01 -40.27
C GLY A 7 10.57 21.57 -39.19
N LEU A 8 10.97 20.54 -38.45
CA LEU A 8 10.36 20.02 -37.23
C LEU A 8 10.29 21.13 -36.18
N ASP A 9 9.14 21.37 -35.54
CA ASP A 9 9.12 22.04 -34.24
C ASP A 9 8.09 21.39 -33.31
N GLN A 10 8.64 20.66 -32.35
CA GLN A 10 7.96 20.18 -31.16
C GLN A 10 7.89 21.36 -30.19
N LYS A 11 6.69 21.74 -29.74
CA LYS A 11 6.59 22.61 -28.58
C LYS A 11 5.68 22.01 -27.51
N LEU A 12 6.34 21.33 -26.57
CA LEU A 12 5.87 21.11 -25.21
C LEU A 12 5.80 22.48 -24.49
N PRO A 13 4.67 22.86 -23.89
CA PRO A 13 4.68 23.84 -22.81
C PRO A 13 4.80 23.11 -21.46
N LYS A 14 5.98 23.23 -20.85
CA LYS A 14 6.22 23.03 -19.42
C LYS A 14 5.98 24.37 -18.73
N THR A 15 4.96 24.49 -17.90
CA THR A 15 4.95 25.50 -16.82
C THR A 15 4.32 24.89 -15.57
N CYS A 16 5.16 24.63 -14.59
CA CYS A 16 4.79 24.39 -13.19
C CYS A 16 4.18 25.68 -12.64
N VAL A 17 2.98 25.61 -12.08
CA VAL A 17 2.43 26.67 -11.23
C VAL A 17 1.96 26.02 -9.93
N LYS A 18 2.54 26.47 -8.82
CA LYS A 18 2.27 26.04 -7.44
C LYS A 18 0.90 26.55 -6.94
N PRO A 19 0.30 25.89 -5.94
CA PRO A 19 -1.13 25.97 -5.64
C PRO A 19 -1.49 27.16 -4.74
N ALA A 20 -2.60 27.82 -5.06
CA ALA A 20 -3.26 28.79 -4.19
C ALA A 20 -4.34 28.09 -3.35
N SER A 21 -4.27 28.33 -2.05
CA SER A 21 -5.17 27.83 -1.02
C SER A 21 -6.60 28.33 -1.23
N THR A 22 -7.59 27.45 -1.09
CA THR A 22 -9.00 27.83 -0.91
C THR A 22 -9.61 26.88 0.11
N THR A 23 -10.34 27.49 1.04
CA THR A 23 -10.70 26.98 2.36
C THR A 23 -12.19 26.59 2.40
N ILE A 24 -12.51 25.49 3.13
CA ILE A 24 -13.81 25.12 3.79
C ILE A 24 -14.92 24.52 2.86
N PRO A 25 -15.75 23.49 3.23
CA PRO A 25 -16.10 22.98 4.58
C PRO A 25 -15.90 21.49 4.88
N LYS A 26 -15.73 21.27 6.19
CA LYS A 26 -15.67 20.03 6.96
C LYS A 26 -16.94 19.17 6.75
N THR A 27 -16.77 17.97 6.22
CA THR A 27 -17.75 16.87 6.27
C THR A 27 -17.02 15.66 6.86
N ASP A 28 -17.64 15.07 7.88
CA ASP A 28 -17.19 13.87 8.60
C ASP A 28 -16.96 12.69 7.63
N GLU A 29 -15.70 12.39 7.28
CA GLU A 29 -15.25 11.15 6.64
C GLU A 29 -13.79 10.90 7.08
N PRO A 30 -13.46 9.72 7.66
CA PRO A 30 -12.14 9.49 8.23
C PRO A 30 -11.15 9.01 7.15
N ASP A 31 -10.65 9.92 6.29
CA ASP A 31 -9.36 9.78 5.57
C ASP A 31 -8.93 11.04 4.76
N GLU A 32 -9.43 12.24 5.07
CA GLU A 32 -9.27 13.42 4.20
C GLU A 32 -7.97 14.23 4.39
N GLU A 33 -7.03 13.76 5.22
CA GLU A 33 -5.70 14.36 5.42
C GLU A 33 -4.55 13.46 4.91
N GLU A 34 -4.84 12.41 4.14
CA GLU A 34 -3.78 11.62 3.52
C GLU A 34 -3.11 12.42 2.39
N ASP A 35 -1.78 12.56 2.44
CA ASP A 35 -1.04 13.35 1.45
C ASP A 35 -1.32 12.82 0.04
N LEU A 36 -1.39 13.73 -0.95
CA LEU A 36 -1.65 13.34 -2.33
C LEU A 36 -0.61 12.34 -2.86
N GLN A 37 0.61 12.42 -2.32
CA GLN A 37 1.69 11.51 -2.59
C GLN A 37 1.41 10.12 -2.00
N GLU A 38 1.04 10.04 -0.73
CA GLU A 38 0.73 8.78 -0.04
C GLU A 38 -0.44 8.04 -0.71
N ARG A 39 -1.52 8.77 -1.02
CA ARG A 39 -2.65 8.24 -1.80
C ARG A 39 -2.19 7.64 -3.12
N PHE A 40 -1.32 8.35 -3.85
CA PHE A 40 -0.78 7.86 -5.12
C PHE A 40 0.14 6.64 -4.93
N GLU A 41 0.97 6.61 -3.91
CA GLU A 41 1.86 5.48 -3.63
C GLU A 41 1.08 4.22 -3.27
N ARG A 42 0.00 4.36 -2.50
CA ARG A 42 -0.94 3.28 -2.20
C ARG A 42 -1.61 2.75 -3.48
N GLU A 43 -2.10 3.65 -4.34
CA GLU A 43 -2.65 3.31 -5.66
C GLU A 43 -1.61 2.57 -6.52
N LEU A 44 -0.38 3.07 -6.56
CA LEU A 44 0.72 2.51 -7.35
C LEU A 44 1.07 1.09 -6.88
N CYS A 45 1.22 0.90 -5.57
CA CYS A 45 1.52 -0.39 -4.96
C CYS A 45 0.47 -1.43 -5.35
N TRP A 46 -0.82 -1.08 -5.20
CA TRP A 46 -1.91 -1.95 -5.58
C TRP A 46 -1.86 -2.32 -7.08
N CYS A 47 -1.63 -1.34 -7.96
CA CYS A 47 -1.52 -1.60 -9.40
C CYS A 47 -0.35 -2.53 -9.76
N VAL A 48 0.80 -2.40 -9.08
CA VAL A 48 1.94 -3.29 -9.28
C VAL A 48 1.60 -4.72 -8.86
N GLU A 49 0.94 -4.90 -7.72
CA GLU A 49 0.49 -6.21 -7.24
C GLU A 49 -0.49 -6.86 -8.24
N GLN A 50 -1.48 -6.11 -8.72
CA GLN A 50 -2.43 -6.62 -9.72
C GLN A 50 -1.76 -7.04 -11.03
N LEU A 51 -0.76 -6.28 -11.48
CA LEU A 51 0.00 -6.66 -12.68
C LEU A 51 0.81 -7.94 -12.45
N ASN A 52 1.42 -8.13 -11.29
CA ASN A 52 2.14 -9.36 -10.96
C ASN A 52 1.21 -10.57 -10.92
N ILE A 53 0.05 -10.45 -10.28
CA ILE A 53 -0.98 -11.52 -10.26
C ILE A 53 -1.40 -11.86 -11.70
N THR A 54 -1.77 -10.84 -12.49
CA THR A 54 -2.18 -11.03 -13.89
C THR A 54 -1.08 -11.70 -14.71
N LEU A 55 0.19 -11.32 -14.51
CA LEU A 55 1.33 -11.88 -15.22
C LEU A 55 1.61 -13.34 -14.80
N SER A 56 1.34 -13.69 -13.55
CA SER A 56 1.47 -15.06 -13.06
C SER A 56 0.39 -16.01 -13.61
N GLU A 57 -0.81 -15.48 -13.86
CA GLU A 57 -1.94 -16.23 -14.44
C GLU A 57 -1.92 -16.26 -15.97
N THR A 58 -1.23 -15.30 -16.61
CA THR A 58 -1.23 -15.12 -18.07
C THR A 58 -0.01 -15.78 -18.71
N ASP A 59 -0.26 -16.59 -19.76
CA ASP A 59 0.81 -17.20 -20.54
C ASP A 59 1.73 -16.17 -21.23
N PRO A 60 3.05 -16.40 -21.25
CA PRO A 60 4.02 -15.48 -21.85
C PRO A 60 3.89 -15.32 -23.37
N SER A 61 3.20 -16.24 -24.04
CA SER A 61 2.96 -16.21 -25.50
C SER A 61 1.92 -15.15 -25.91
N LYS A 62 1.10 -14.67 -24.96
CA LYS A 62 0.03 -13.71 -25.25
C LYS A 62 0.62 -12.31 -25.45
N LYS A 63 0.16 -11.59 -26.48
CA LYS A 63 0.55 -10.18 -26.72
C LYS A 63 0.31 -9.26 -25.51
N LYS A 64 -0.71 -9.59 -24.70
CA LYS A 64 -1.02 -8.87 -23.47
C LYS A 64 0.03 -9.04 -22.37
N TYR A 65 0.73 -10.17 -22.35
CA TYR A 65 1.80 -10.42 -21.39
C TYR A 65 2.93 -9.39 -21.52
N SER A 66 3.41 -9.15 -22.74
CA SER A 66 4.48 -8.17 -22.97
C SER A 66 4.04 -6.73 -22.70
N GLU A 67 2.76 -6.40 -22.95
CA GLU A 67 2.16 -5.12 -22.57
C GLU A 67 2.17 -4.92 -21.04
N TYR A 68 1.75 -5.92 -20.27
CA TYR A 68 1.76 -5.87 -18.80
C TYR A 68 3.17 -5.79 -18.22
N LEU A 69 4.12 -6.55 -18.79
CA LEU A 69 5.51 -6.52 -18.37
C LEU A 69 6.14 -5.14 -18.60
N ARG A 70 5.88 -4.51 -19.75
CA ARG A 70 6.37 -3.15 -20.06
C ARG A 70 5.74 -2.10 -19.14
N ALA A 71 4.47 -2.27 -18.79
CA ALA A 71 3.80 -1.40 -17.83
C ALA A 71 4.44 -1.52 -16.45
N LEU A 72 4.69 -2.74 -15.98
CA LEU A 72 5.33 -3.03 -14.71
C LEU A 72 6.73 -2.39 -14.59
N GLN A 73 7.56 -2.53 -15.63
CA GLN A 73 8.87 -1.87 -15.71
C GLN A 73 8.77 -0.34 -15.61
N THR A 74 7.75 0.26 -16.21
CA THR A 74 7.54 1.71 -16.18
C THR A 74 7.11 2.19 -14.80
N LEU A 75 6.27 1.42 -14.10
CA LEU A 75 5.77 1.74 -12.76
C LEU A 75 6.83 1.59 -11.67
N GLN A 76 7.70 0.58 -11.79
CA GLN A 76 8.82 0.33 -10.87
C GLN A 76 9.97 1.34 -11.03
N ASN A 77 10.11 1.96 -12.20
CA ASN A 77 11.16 2.93 -12.42
C ASN A 77 10.93 4.21 -11.57
N PRO A 78 11.85 4.55 -10.63
CA PRO A 78 11.71 5.72 -9.77
C PRO A 78 11.86 7.04 -10.53
N LYS A 79 12.52 7.02 -11.69
CA LYS A 79 12.73 8.21 -12.55
C LYS A 79 11.50 8.56 -13.37
N THR A 80 10.49 7.68 -13.42
CA THR A 80 9.24 7.96 -14.14
C THR A 80 8.40 8.97 -13.36
N CYS A 81 8.04 10.08 -14.01
CA CYS A 81 7.16 11.07 -13.38
C CYS A 81 5.78 10.50 -13.03
N MET A 82 5.18 11.00 -11.95
CA MET A 82 3.88 10.51 -11.44
C MET A 82 2.77 10.53 -12.48
N VAL A 83 2.69 11.58 -13.31
CA VAL A 83 1.68 11.71 -14.38
C VAL A 83 1.77 10.53 -15.36
N LYS A 84 2.99 10.13 -15.72
CA LYS A 84 3.20 9.00 -16.63
C LYS A 84 2.85 7.67 -15.98
N LYS A 85 3.18 7.49 -14.69
CA LYS A 85 2.75 6.29 -13.94
C LYS A 85 1.22 6.18 -13.90
N ARG A 86 0.52 7.28 -13.59
CA ARG A 86 -0.95 7.34 -13.59
C ARG A 86 -1.54 7.02 -14.96
N GLN A 87 -0.96 7.55 -16.03
CA GLN A 87 -1.38 7.23 -17.40
C GLN A 87 -1.25 5.74 -17.68
N VAL A 88 -0.09 5.14 -17.37
CA VAL A 88 0.14 3.71 -17.56
C VAL A 88 -0.90 2.89 -16.79
N MET A 89 -1.10 3.17 -15.49
CA MET A 89 -2.09 2.49 -14.65
C MET A 89 -3.50 2.55 -15.26
N SER A 90 -3.93 3.73 -15.74
CA SER A 90 -5.24 3.90 -16.37
C SER A 90 -5.34 3.14 -17.70
N THR A 91 -4.31 3.18 -18.54
CA THR A 91 -4.33 2.50 -19.84
C THR A 91 -4.29 0.97 -19.74
N THR A 92 -3.60 0.41 -18.73
CA THR A 92 -3.43 -1.04 -18.60
C THR A 92 -4.50 -1.69 -17.74
N LEU A 93 -4.84 -1.10 -16.60
CA LEU A 93 -5.80 -1.66 -15.64
C LEU A 93 -7.18 -1.00 -15.72
N GLY A 94 -7.33 0.12 -16.43
CA GLY A 94 -8.56 0.89 -16.52
C GLY A 94 -8.83 1.69 -15.24
N ASN A 95 -10.08 1.71 -14.79
CA ASN A 95 -10.50 2.36 -13.54
C ASN A 95 -10.07 1.54 -12.31
N TYR A 96 -8.78 1.61 -11.97
CA TYR A 96 -8.19 0.85 -10.87
C TYR A 96 -8.71 1.28 -9.48
N ARG A 97 -9.12 2.55 -9.32
CA ARG A 97 -9.66 3.07 -8.04
C ARG A 97 -10.94 2.36 -7.60
N ASP A 98 -11.84 2.10 -8.53
CA ASP A 98 -13.08 1.37 -8.23
C ASP A 98 -12.80 -0.10 -7.92
N LYS A 99 -11.81 -0.70 -8.59
CA LYS A 99 -11.35 -2.06 -8.29
C LYS A 99 -10.76 -2.16 -6.88
N MET A 100 -9.96 -1.17 -6.45
CA MET A 100 -9.47 -1.09 -5.07
C MET A 100 -10.61 -0.99 -4.05
N ARG A 101 -11.60 -0.13 -4.30
CA ARG A 101 -12.77 0.02 -3.41
C ARG A 101 -13.56 -1.28 -3.31
N GLN A 102 -13.77 -1.96 -4.43
CA GLN A 102 -14.45 -3.25 -4.47
C GLN A 102 -13.68 -4.32 -3.68
N GLN A 103 -12.36 -4.40 -3.85
CA GLN A 103 -11.53 -5.36 -3.13
C GLN A 103 -11.51 -5.05 -1.62
N LYS A 104 -11.37 -3.78 -1.23
CA LYS A 104 -11.45 -3.34 0.18
C LYS A 104 -12.78 -3.74 0.80
N SER A 105 -13.89 -3.48 0.11
CA SER A 105 -15.23 -3.86 0.57
C SER A 105 -15.38 -5.38 0.72
N LYS A 106 -14.91 -6.18 -0.26
CA LYS A 106 -14.92 -7.65 -0.19
C LYS A 106 -14.11 -8.16 1.00
N PHE A 107 -12.91 -7.62 1.20
CA PHE A 107 -12.04 -7.99 2.32
C PHE A 107 -12.68 -7.66 3.66
N VAL A 108 -13.21 -6.45 3.84
CA VAL A 108 -13.90 -6.04 5.08
C VAL A 108 -15.10 -6.96 5.36
N ALA A 109 -15.92 -7.25 4.35
CA ALA A 109 -17.05 -8.17 4.51
C ALA A 109 -16.60 -9.59 4.88
N GLU A 110 -15.51 -10.07 4.30
CA GLU A 110 -14.95 -11.39 4.62
C GLU A 110 -14.34 -11.45 6.02
N CYS A 111 -13.58 -10.43 6.42
CA CYS A 111 -13.07 -10.29 7.78
C CYS A 111 -14.21 -10.28 8.79
N ALA A 112 -15.24 -9.46 8.56
CA ALA A 112 -16.41 -9.39 9.45
C ALA A 112 -17.12 -10.75 9.62
N ARG A 113 -17.17 -11.57 8.55
CA ARG A 113 -17.69 -12.95 8.64
C ARG A 113 -16.79 -13.87 9.47
N LYS A 114 -15.47 -13.74 9.33
CA LYS A 114 -14.48 -14.60 10.00
C LYS A 114 -14.23 -14.21 11.46
N THR A 115 -14.44 -12.95 11.84
CA THR A 115 -14.23 -12.46 13.22
C THR A 115 -15.47 -12.56 14.11
N ASN A 116 -16.61 -13.04 13.57
CA ASN A 116 -17.83 -13.24 14.35
C ASN A 116 -17.68 -14.50 15.21
N LEU A 117 -16.95 -14.37 16.33
CA LEU A 117 -16.91 -15.37 17.39
C LEU A 117 -18.32 -15.50 17.96
N GLN A 118 -19.00 -16.61 17.67
CA GLN A 118 -20.21 -16.98 18.39
C GLN A 118 -19.84 -17.10 19.87
N THR A 119 -20.32 -16.16 20.70
CA THR A 119 -20.40 -16.39 22.14
C THR A 119 -21.42 -17.50 22.31
N SER A 120 -20.97 -18.75 22.39
CA SER A 120 -21.86 -19.87 22.65
C SER A 120 -22.61 -19.55 23.94
N GLY A 121 -23.93 -19.43 23.86
CA GLY A 121 -24.81 -19.23 25.01
C GLY A 121 -24.91 -20.51 25.84
N SER A 122 -23.78 -21.00 26.34
CA SER A 122 -23.69 -22.12 27.25
C SER A 122 -23.23 -21.63 28.61
N ALA A 123 -24.05 -21.88 29.62
CA ALA A 123 -23.87 -21.40 30.97
C ALA A 123 -22.83 -22.22 31.74
N VAL A 124 -21.51 -21.95 31.60
CA VAL A 124 -20.41 -22.17 32.60
C VAL A 124 -19.02 -21.98 31.95
N PRO A 125 -17.94 -21.61 32.70
CA PRO A 125 -17.81 -20.69 33.84
C PRO A 125 -17.11 -19.36 33.43
N LYS A 126 -17.15 -18.38 34.33
CA LYS A 126 -16.69 -17.00 34.13
C LYS A 126 -15.15 -16.92 34.13
N SER A 127 -14.55 -16.97 32.94
CA SER A 127 -13.12 -16.81 32.65
C SER A 127 -12.19 -17.90 33.19
N ILE A 128 -11.23 -18.28 32.37
CA ILE A 128 -10.07 -19.08 32.77
C ILE A 128 -8.90 -18.11 32.84
N PHE A 129 -8.34 -17.90 34.03
CA PHE A 129 -7.14 -17.07 34.19
C PHE A 129 -5.90 -17.91 33.88
N LEU A 130 -5.26 -17.65 32.75
CA LEU A 130 -3.98 -18.26 32.38
C LEU A 130 -2.87 -17.61 33.22
N LYS A 131 -2.59 -18.17 34.40
CA LYS A 131 -1.47 -17.76 35.23
C LYS A 131 -0.19 -18.39 34.68
N THR A 132 0.56 -17.65 33.88
CA THR A 132 1.91 -18.06 33.45
C THR A 132 2.85 -17.96 34.65
N THR A 133 3.24 -19.08 35.24
CA THR A 133 4.29 -19.10 36.26
C THR A 133 5.63 -19.27 35.58
N ALA A 134 6.53 -18.30 35.75
CA ALA A 134 7.93 -18.47 35.38
C ALA A 134 8.53 -19.60 36.24
N SER A 135 8.96 -20.69 35.62
CA SER A 135 9.71 -21.76 36.29
C SER A 135 11.00 -21.15 36.85
N LYS A 136 11.08 -21.03 38.18
CA LYS A 136 12.30 -20.61 38.87
C LYS A 136 13.36 -21.70 38.70
N HIS A 137 14.37 -21.47 37.86
CA HIS A 137 15.67 -22.11 38.06
C HIS A 137 16.37 -21.38 39.21
N GLY A 138 16.98 -22.14 40.11
CA GLY A 138 17.32 -21.69 41.46
C GLY A 138 18.58 -20.84 41.61
N LYS A 139 18.70 -20.35 42.85
CA LYS A 139 19.82 -19.69 43.56
C LYS A 139 19.98 -18.17 43.41
N ASP A 140 19.60 -17.51 44.51
CA ASP A 140 20.26 -16.42 45.23
C ASP A 140 20.84 -15.25 44.40
N GLU A 141 20.10 -14.13 44.38
CA GLU A 141 20.57 -12.75 44.59
C GLU A 141 19.42 -11.75 44.29
N ALA A 142 19.42 -10.62 45.03
CA ALA A 142 18.46 -9.51 45.19
C ALA A 142 17.38 -9.18 44.11
N PRO A 143 16.23 -8.57 44.50
CA PRO A 143 15.11 -8.31 43.58
C PRO A 143 15.38 -7.08 42.72
N SER A 144 15.80 -7.29 41.47
CA SER A 144 15.64 -6.26 40.42
C SER A 144 14.19 -6.30 39.91
N PRO A 145 13.48 -5.15 39.82
CA PRO A 145 12.13 -5.13 39.27
C PRO A 145 12.18 -5.64 37.83
N SER A 146 11.40 -6.67 37.54
CA SER A 146 11.32 -7.32 36.23
C SER A 146 11.06 -6.29 35.12
N GLN A 147 12.13 -5.94 34.41
CA GLN A 147 12.09 -5.19 33.16
C GLN A 147 11.37 -6.07 32.13
N PHE A 148 10.09 -5.79 31.92
CA PHE A 148 9.34 -6.37 30.80
C PHE A 148 9.98 -5.87 29.51
N GLN A 149 10.85 -6.69 28.90
CA GLN A 149 11.48 -6.35 27.64
C GLN A 149 10.67 -6.97 26.50
N PHE A 150 10.05 -6.11 25.70
CA PHE A 150 9.73 -6.50 24.33
C PHE A 150 11.06 -6.81 23.64
N GLY A 151 11.19 -7.99 23.04
CA GLY A 151 12.41 -8.47 22.39
C GLY A 151 12.80 -7.71 21.12
N PHE A 152 12.85 -6.38 21.18
CA PHE A 152 13.52 -5.53 20.22
C PHE A 152 14.93 -5.34 20.75
N ALA A 153 15.89 -6.13 20.26
CA ALA A 153 17.29 -5.84 20.51
C ALA A 153 17.59 -4.46 19.92
N ILE A 154 17.83 -3.48 20.79
CA ILE A 154 18.38 -2.18 20.40
C ILE A 154 19.89 -2.38 20.44
N ASP A 155 20.49 -2.61 19.29
CA ASP A 155 21.95 -2.54 19.16
C ASP A 155 22.34 -1.06 19.26
N GLU A 156 22.57 -0.60 20.49
CA GLU A 156 23.10 0.71 20.82
C GLU A 156 24.62 0.70 20.59
N GLU A 157 25.03 0.67 19.32
CA GLU A 157 26.42 0.92 18.91
C GLU A 157 26.60 2.43 18.67
N ALA A 158 27.01 3.12 19.72
CA ALA A 158 27.53 4.48 19.66
C ALA A 158 28.79 4.58 20.54
N SER A 159 29.96 4.33 19.95
CA SER A 159 31.07 5.29 19.83
C SER A 159 32.37 4.62 19.39
#